data_AF-A0A354ETC1-F1
#
_entry.id   AF-A0A354ETC1-F1
#
_cell.length_a   1.000
_cell.length_b   1.000
_cell.length_c   1.000
_cell.angle_alpha   90.00
_cell.angle_beta   90.00
_cell.angle_gamma   90.00
#
_symmetry.space_group_name_H-M   'P 1'
#
loop_
_entity.id
_entity.type
_entity.pdbx_description
1 polymer ?
#
loop_
_entity_poly.entity_id
_entity_poly.type
_entity_poly.pdbx_seq_one_letter_code
_entity_poly.pdbx_strand_id
1 'polypeptide(L)'
;MNASLAALAYLVSGVLFILSLRGLSSPETSRQGNTFGMIGMALAIGVTLLTLGTTGALDPVTLGLIAGGVIVGGGGGALIAKRVAMTDMPQLVAAFHSLVGMAACLVAIGAIYAPEAFGILSDDGAGIKTLSIVELSLGVAIGAITFTGSVIAFAKLNGNMSGAPIILPARHLINVGLALALVFLIGILIGTAGAATWAFWGVFLIALVLGATLIIPIGGADMPVVVSMLNSYSGWAAAALGFTLENIALIITGALVGSSGAILSYIMCKGMNRSFVSVILGGFGGGDAAAGPGGAKETRPVKQGSAEDAAFIMKNASKVIIVPGYGMAVAQAQHALREMADKLKEEGVEVKYAIHPVAGR
;
A
#
# COMPACT_ATOMS: atom_id res chain seq x y z
N MET A 1 27.98 -13.70 13.33
CA MET A 1 27.97 -14.03 11.90
C MET A 1 28.93 -13.09 11.22
N ASN A 2 29.77 -13.56 10.29
CA ASN A 2 30.64 -12.67 9.53
C ASN A 2 29.77 -11.79 8.59
N ALA A 3 30.13 -10.52 8.44
CA ALA A 3 29.45 -9.55 7.58
C ALA A 3 29.20 -10.05 6.16
N SER A 4 30.15 -10.76 5.54
CA SER A 4 29.97 -11.31 4.19
C SER A 4 28.87 -12.37 4.12
N LEU A 5 28.74 -13.20 5.16
CA LEU A 5 27.69 -14.21 5.23
C LEU A 5 26.32 -13.58 5.48
N ALA A 6 26.26 -12.53 6.30
CA ALA A 6 25.04 -11.76 6.53
C ALA A 6 24.54 -11.11 5.23
N ALA A 7 25.44 -10.45 4.49
CA ALA A 7 25.13 -9.82 3.21
C ALA A 7 24.64 -10.83 2.16
N LEU A 8 25.29 -12.00 2.07
CA LEU A 8 24.86 -13.07 1.16
C LEU A 8 23.50 -13.63 1.54
N ALA A 9 23.21 -13.81 2.83
CA ALA A 9 21.92 -14.28 3.29
C ALA A 9 20.80 -13.25 3.05
N TYR A 10 21.08 -11.95 3.22
CA TYR A 10 20.16 -10.88 2.80
C TYR A 10 19.91 -10.86 1.30
N LEU A 11 20.94 -11.12 0.48
CA LEU A 11 20.78 -11.26 -0.97
C LEU A 11 19.87 -12.46 -1.31
N VAL A 12 20.07 -13.61 -0.67
CA VAL A 12 19.21 -14.78 -0.84
C VAL A 12 17.76 -14.46 -0.44
N SER A 13 17.55 -13.74 0.67
CA SER A 13 16.23 -13.26 1.08
C SER A 13 15.61 -12.36 0.01
N GLY A 14 16.37 -11.40 -0.54
CA GLY A 14 15.94 -10.56 -1.66
C GLY A 14 15.52 -11.36 -2.89
N VAL A 15 16.29 -12.38 -3.28
CA VAL A 15 15.94 -13.29 -4.38
C VAL A 15 14.64 -14.04 -4.09
N LEU A 16 14.44 -14.53 -2.86
CA LEU A 16 13.20 -15.19 -2.46
C LEU A 16 11.98 -14.26 -2.54
N PHE A 17 12.13 -12.97 -2.21
CA PHE A 17 11.05 -11.99 -2.41
C PHE A 17 10.73 -11.75 -3.89
N ILE A 18 11.74 -11.72 -4.77
CA ILE A 18 11.51 -11.66 -6.23
C ILE A 18 10.75 -12.89 -6.70
N LEU A 19 11.18 -14.09 -6.28
CA LEU A 19 10.50 -15.34 -6.62
C LEU A 19 9.09 -15.42 -6.04
N SER A 20 8.85 -14.78 -4.89
CA SER A 20 7.53 -14.66 -4.30
C SER A 20 6.58 -13.89 -5.21
N LEU A 21 6.95 -12.68 -5.64
CA LEU A 21 6.15 -11.86 -6.56
C LEU A 21 5.94 -12.56 -7.91
N ARG A 22 6.97 -13.24 -8.43
CA ARG A 22 6.85 -14.03 -9.66
C ARG A 22 5.85 -15.17 -9.49
N GLY A 23 5.91 -15.91 -8.38
CA GLY A 23 4.97 -17.00 -8.10
C GLY A 23 3.53 -16.51 -7.94
N LEU A 24 3.34 -15.31 -7.38
CA LEU A 24 2.01 -14.70 -7.24
C LEU A 24 1.38 -14.26 -8.58
N SER A 25 2.17 -14.22 -9.67
CA SER A 25 1.67 -13.80 -10.99
C SER A 25 0.84 -14.86 -11.73
N SER A 26 0.85 -16.13 -11.29
CA SER A 26 0.00 -17.18 -11.86
C SER A 26 -0.75 -17.98 -10.79
N PRO A 27 -2.02 -18.38 -11.04
CA PRO A 27 -2.77 -19.21 -10.10
C PRO A 27 -2.04 -20.52 -9.74
N GLU A 28 -1.38 -21.13 -10.72
CA GLU A 28 -0.64 -22.40 -10.57
C GLU A 28 0.53 -22.29 -9.60
N THR A 29 1.27 -21.18 -9.63
CA THR A 29 2.47 -20.99 -8.80
C THR A 29 2.23 -20.12 -7.55
N SER A 30 1.00 -19.61 -7.37
CA SER A 30 0.62 -18.70 -6.28
C SER A 30 0.99 -19.19 -4.88
N ARG A 31 0.73 -20.48 -4.59
CA ARG A 31 1.07 -21.10 -3.30
C ARG A 31 2.58 -21.17 -3.08
N GLN A 32 3.33 -21.53 -4.13
CA GLN A 32 4.79 -21.59 -4.08
C GLN A 32 5.38 -20.19 -3.89
N GLY A 33 4.84 -19.19 -4.58
CA GLY A 33 5.20 -17.79 -4.40
C GLY A 33 5.05 -17.33 -2.95
N ASN A 34 3.92 -17.65 -2.31
CA ASN A 34 3.72 -17.34 -0.91
C ASN A 34 4.75 -18.02 0.01
N THR A 35 5.07 -19.30 -0.26
CA THR A 35 6.12 -20.02 0.47
C THR A 35 7.49 -19.37 0.35
N PHE A 36 7.89 -18.91 -0.84
CA PHE A 36 9.14 -18.17 -0.99
C PHE A 36 9.17 -16.89 -0.16
N GLY A 37 8.05 -16.16 -0.09
CA GLY A 37 7.93 -14.96 0.75
C GLY A 37 8.12 -15.28 2.24
N MET A 38 7.47 -16.35 2.74
CA MET A 38 7.62 -16.79 4.13
C MET A 38 9.06 -17.19 4.47
N ILE A 39 9.72 -17.96 3.60
CA ILE A 39 11.12 -18.37 3.79
C ILE A 39 12.05 -17.14 3.73
N GLY A 40 11.83 -16.24 2.78
CA GLY A 40 12.61 -15.01 2.64
C GLY A 40 12.54 -14.13 3.88
N MET A 41 11.35 -13.95 4.45
CA MET A 41 11.13 -13.18 5.68
C MET A 41 11.77 -13.87 6.89
N ALA A 42 11.58 -15.18 7.06
CA ALA A 42 12.20 -15.94 8.15
C ALA A 42 13.74 -15.85 8.09
N LEU A 43 14.32 -15.93 6.89
CA LEU A 43 15.74 -15.76 6.67
C LEU A 43 16.22 -14.36 7.04
N ALA A 44 15.55 -13.29 6.58
CA ALA A 44 15.95 -11.91 6.90
C ALA A 44 15.94 -11.63 8.41
N ILE A 45 14.87 -12.05 9.11
CA ILE A 45 14.77 -11.90 10.56
C ILE A 45 15.85 -12.71 11.26
N GLY A 46 16.03 -13.99 10.87
CA GLY A 46 17.04 -14.86 11.45
C GLY A 46 18.47 -14.31 11.29
N VAL A 47 18.79 -13.79 10.10
CA VAL A 47 20.08 -13.16 9.81
C VAL A 47 20.31 -11.93 10.70
N THR A 48 19.29 -11.09 10.88
CA THR A 48 19.35 -9.90 11.73
C THR A 48 19.65 -10.29 13.18
N LEU A 49 18.88 -11.24 13.73
CA LEU A 49 19.04 -11.71 15.11
C LEU A 49 20.41 -12.37 15.33
N LEU A 50 20.86 -13.23 14.41
CA LEU A 50 22.18 -13.86 14.51
C LEU A 50 23.32 -12.85 14.42
N THR A 51 23.17 -11.78 13.63
CA THR A 51 24.18 -10.71 13.54
C THR A 51 24.28 -9.98 14.87
N LEU A 52 23.15 -9.50 15.41
CA LEU A 52 23.09 -8.80 16.69
C LEU A 52 23.56 -9.68 17.87
N GLY A 53 23.24 -10.97 17.84
CA GLY A 53 23.68 -11.91 18.87
C GLY A 53 25.20 -12.05 18.92
N THR A 54 25.88 -11.99 17.76
CA THR A 54 27.34 -12.10 17.72
C THR A 54 28.09 -10.81 18.05
N THR A 55 27.43 -9.65 17.98
CA THR A 55 28.01 -8.38 18.41
C THR A 55 27.77 -8.10 19.90
N GLY A 56 27.07 -8.99 20.61
CA GLY A 56 26.71 -8.80 22.02
C GLY A 56 25.58 -7.78 22.23
N ALA A 57 24.93 -7.33 21.16
CA ALA A 57 23.86 -6.33 21.20
C ALA A 57 22.48 -6.92 21.58
N LEU A 58 22.39 -8.23 21.81
CA LEU A 58 21.17 -8.91 22.27
C LEU A 58 21.24 -9.21 23.78
N ASP A 59 21.23 -8.17 24.60
CA ASP A 59 21.00 -8.36 26.03
C ASP A 59 19.55 -8.86 26.29
N PRO A 60 19.26 -9.44 27.48
CA PRO A 60 17.94 -10.01 27.77
C PRO A 60 16.78 -9.02 27.63
N VAL A 61 17.01 -7.73 27.91
CA VAL A 61 15.98 -6.69 27.78
C VAL A 61 15.70 -6.43 26.31
N THR A 62 16.75 -6.22 25.49
CA THR A 62 16.60 -6.02 24.05
C THR A 62 15.92 -7.21 23.37
N LEU A 63 16.33 -8.43 23.70
CA LEU A 63 15.68 -9.65 23.18
C LEU A 63 14.21 -9.74 23.61
N GLY A 64 13.91 -9.41 24.87
CA GLY A 64 12.56 -9.37 25.40
C GLY A 64 11.66 -8.35 24.66
N LEU A 65 12.19 -7.16 24.36
CA LEU A 65 11.48 -6.13 23.60
C LEU A 65 11.20 -6.57 22.15
N ILE A 66 12.19 -7.15 21.47
CA ILE A 66 12.03 -7.67 20.10
C ILE A 66 10.99 -8.80 20.08
N ALA A 67 11.14 -9.79 20.96
CA ALA A 67 10.21 -10.92 21.05
C ALA A 67 8.79 -10.45 21.39
N GLY A 68 8.64 -9.55 22.37
CA GLY A 68 7.36 -8.95 22.74
C GLY A 68 6.70 -8.24 21.57
N GLY A 69 7.46 -7.42 20.83
CA GLY A 69 6.97 -6.73 19.63
C GLY A 69 6.49 -7.69 18.54
N VAL A 70 7.27 -8.73 18.25
CA VAL A 70 6.92 -9.76 17.25
C VAL A 70 5.69 -10.55 17.67
N ILE A 71 5.59 -10.94 18.94
CA ILE A 71 4.44 -11.70 19.46
C ILE A 71 3.17 -10.86 19.43
N VAL A 72 3.23 -9.62 19.91
CA VAL A 72 2.06 -8.72 19.95
C VAL A 72 1.65 -8.32 18.54
N GLY A 73 2.57 -7.83 17.72
CA GLY A 73 2.29 -7.38 16.36
C GLY A 73 1.92 -8.53 15.42
N GLY A 74 2.74 -9.59 15.39
CA GLY A 74 2.51 -10.76 14.55
C GLY A 74 1.28 -11.57 14.99
N GLY A 75 1.08 -11.75 16.29
CA GLY A 75 -0.11 -12.40 16.84
C GLY A 75 -1.38 -11.61 16.57
N GLY A 76 -1.37 -10.29 16.83
CA GLY A 76 -2.48 -9.39 16.51
C GLY A 76 -2.84 -9.41 15.02
N GLY A 77 -1.82 -9.29 14.15
CA GLY A 77 -1.99 -9.36 12.70
C GLY A 77 -2.59 -10.68 12.24
N ALA A 78 -2.11 -11.81 12.76
CA ALA A 78 -2.63 -13.14 12.43
C ALA A 78 -4.09 -13.33 12.86
N LEU A 79 -4.45 -12.82 14.06
CA LEU A 79 -5.83 -12.88 14.57
C LEU A 79 -6.79 -12.04 13.70
N ILE A 80 -6.39 -10.82 13.34
CA ILE A 80 -7.18 -9.93 12.49
C ILE A 80 -7.36 -10.56 11.10
N ALA A 81 -6.26 -10.99 10.46
CA ALA A 81 -6.28 -11.59 9.13
C ALA A 81 -7.15 -12.85 9.05
N LYS A 82 -7.22 -13.65 10.13
CA LYS A 82 -8.07 -14.85 10.19
C LYS A 82 -9.56 -14.55 10.32
N ARG A 83 -9.94 -13.40 10.87
CA ARG A 83 -11.34 -13.05 11.21
C ARG A 83 -12.01 -12.11 10.21
N VAL A 84 -11.24 -11.39 9.39
CA VAL A 84 -11.77 -10.41 8.44
C VAL A 84 -12.57 -11.09 7.32
N ALA A 85 -13.69 -10.48 6.92
CA ALA A 85 -14.44 -10.94 5.75
C ALA A 85 -13.71 -10.59 4.45
N MET A 86 -13.86 -11.41 3.40
CA MET A 86 -13.22 -11.13 2.11
C MET A 86 -13.73 -9.84 1.45
N THR A 87 -14.95 -9.41 1.78
CA THR A 87 -15.51 -8.11 1.34
C THR A 87 -14.82 -6.91 1.99
N ASP A 88 -14.14 -7.14 3.12
CA ASP A 88 -13.48 -6.11 3.92
C ASP A 88 -11.96 -6.06 3.66
N MET A 89 -11.49 -6.82 2.67
CA MET A 89 -10.07 -6.89 2.31
C MET A 89 -9.49 -5.52 1.91
N PRO A 90 -10.19 -4.65 1.13
CA PRO A 90 -9.61 -3.37 0.72
C PRO A 90 -9.25 -2.46 1.91
N GLN A 91 -10.13 -2.33 2.92
CA GLN A 91 -9.82 -1.53 4.09
C GLN A 91 -8.76 -2.19 4.97
N LEU A 92 -8.73 -3.51 5.10
CA LEU A 92 -7.68 -4.19 5.86
C LEU A 92 -6.30 -3.94 5.24
N VAL A 93 -6.21 -4.02 3.91
CA VAL A 93 -4.99 -3.71 3.17
C VAL A 93 -4.57 -2.26 3.43
N ALA A 94 -5.49 -1.29 3.36
CA ALA A 94 -5.18 0.10 3.73
C ALA A 94 -4.65 0.20 5.17
N ALA A 95 -5.31 -0.44 6.14
CA ALA A 95 -4.86 -0.43 7.54
C ALA A 95 -3.44 -0.99 7.71
N PHE A 96 -3.10 -2.10 7.06
CA PHE A 96 -1.74 -2.66 7.14
C PHE A 96 -0.68 -1.74 6.54
N HIS A 97 -0.96 -1.05 5.43
CA HIS A 97 -0.02 -0.07 4.88
C HIS A 97 0.23 1.10 5.83
N SER A 98 -0.76 1.48 6.64
CA SER A 98 -0.54 2.50 7.67
C SER A 98 0.53 2.05 8.68
N LEU A 99 0.49 0.79 9.12
CA LEU A 99 1.46 0.23 10.06
C LEU A 99 2.87 0.15 9.45
N VAL A 100 2.98 -0.15 8.15
CA VAL A 100 4.27 -0.12 7.44
C VAL A 100 4.85 1.30 7.41
N GLY A 101 4.01 2.30 7.09
CA GLY A 101 4.42 3.71 7.12
C GLY A 101 4.89 4.16 8.50
N MET A 102 4.16 3.79 9.56
CA MET A 102 4.54 4.12 10.93
C MET A 102 5.83 3.40 11.37
N ALA A 103 6.01 2.12 10.99
CA ALA A 103 7.24 1.39 11.25
C ALA A 103 8.46 2.09 10.62
N ALA A 104 8.32 2.59 9.38
CA ALA A 104 9.37 3.39 8.74
C ALA A 104 9.68 4.67 9.54
N CYS A 105 8.67 5.39 10.02
CA CYS A 105 8.88 6.57 10.87
C CYS A 105 9.60 6.22 12.17
N LEU A 106 9.22 5.12 12.84
CA LEU A 106 9.86 4.68 14.09
C LEU A 106 11.32 4.28 13.88
N VAL A 107 11.65 3.64 12.76
CA VAL A 107 13.04 3.34 12.37
C VAL A 107 13.82 4.62 12.14
N ALA A 108 13.25 5.61 11.43
CA ALA A 108 13.90 6.91 11.22
C ALA A 108 14.13 7.67 12.54
N ILE A 109 13.18 7.61 13.48
CA ILE A 109 13.34 8.15 14.84
C ILE A 109 14.51 7.43 15.55
N GLY A 110 14.58 6.10 15.48
CA GLY A 110 15.71 5.36 16.04
C GLY A 110 17.05 5.80 15.43
N ALA A 111 17.11 5.94 14.11
CA ALA A 111 18.32 6.29 13.39
C ALA A 111 18.83 7.70 13.69
N ILE A 112 17.94 8.69 13.87
CA ILE A 112 18.38 10.06 14.18
C ILE A 112 18.88 10.21 15.62
N TYR A 113 18.33 9.42 16.57
CA TYR A 113 18.72 9.48 17.98
C TYR A 113 19.89 8.56 18.34
N ALA A 114 20.18 7.55 17.53
CA ALA A 114 21.29 6.62 17.73
C ALA A 114 22.14 6.43 16.46
N PRO A 115 22.67 7.51 15.84
CA PRO A 115 23.34 7.43 14.54
C PRO A 115 24.59 6.54 14.53
N GLU A 116 25.27 6.39 15.67
CA GLU A 116 26.38 5.44 15.83
C GLU A 116 25.94 3.98 15.66
N ALA A 117 24.84 3.60 16.31
CA ALA A 117 24.30 2.24 16.28
C ALA A 117 23.88 1.80 14.87
N PHE A 118 23.60 2.78 14.00
CA PHE A 118 23.24 2.58 12.60
C PHE A 118 24.38 2.84 11.62
N GLY A 119 25.59 3.20 12.07
CA GLY A 119 26.76 3.42 11.20
C GLY A 119 26.68 4.69 10.34
N ILE A 120 25.83 5.65 10.71
CA ILE A 120 25.55 6.86 9.91
C ILE A 120 26.22 8.13 10.44
N LEU A 121 27.06 8.02 11.48
CA LEU A 121 27.93 9.12 11.92
C LEU A 121 28.91 9.51 10.80
N SER A 122 29.19 10.80 10.67
CA SER A 122 30.25 11.32 9.80
C SER A 122 31.64 10.86 10.27
N ASP A 123 32.61 10.83 9.35
CA ASP A 123 33.97 10.35 9.64
C ASP A 123 34.70 11.17 10.71
N ASP A 124 34.32 12.44 10.88
CA ASP A 124 34.81 13.34 11.93
C ASP A 124 34.02 13.25 13.25
N GLY A 125 32.96 12.42 13.29
CA GLY A 125 32.06 12.26 14.44
C GLY A 125 31.23 13.50 14.78
N ALA A 126 31.27 14.55 13.95
CA ALA A 126 30.64 15.84 14.23
C ALA A 126 29.13 15.88 13.94
N GLY A 127 28.58 14.86 13.27
CA GLY A 127 27.16 14.76 12.99
C GLY A 127 26.81 13.51 12.17
N ILE A 128 25.68 13.57 11.48
CA ILE A 128 25.20 12.49 10.61
C ILE A 128 25.67 12.76 9.18
N LYS A 129 26.10 11.70 8.46
CA LYS A 129 26.44 11.77 7.03
C LYS A 129 25.30 12.42 6.25
N THR A 130 25.62 13.40 5.40
CA THR A 130 24.62 14.14 4.60
C THR A 130 23.69 13.22 3.81
N LEU A 131 24.24 12.16 3.21
CA LEU A 131 23.45 11.19 2.45
C LEU A 131 22.43 10.46 3.36
N SER A 132 22.85 10.02 4.54
CA SER A 132 21.98 9.38 5.51
C SER A 132 20.89 10.32 6.04
N ILE A 133 21.17 11.63 6.17
CA ILE A 133 20.14 12.63 6.51
C ILE A 133 19.07 12.69 5.42
N VAL A 134 19.47 12.69 4.15
CA VAL A 134 18.52 12.71 3.01
C VAL A 134 17.67 11.43 3.01
N GLU A 135 18.30 10.26 3.09
CA GLU A 135 17.62 8.97 3.08
C GLU A 135 16.64 8.82 4.24
N LEU A 136 17.06 9.19 5.47
CA LEU A 136 16.24 9.17 6.67
C LEU A 136 15.07 10.15 6.56
N SER A 137 15.31 11.35 6.02
CA SER A 137 14.28 12.37 5.79
C SER A 137 13.23 11.91 4.78
N LEU A 138 13.65 11.27 3.69
CA LEU A 138 12.74 10.68 2.71
C LEU A 138 11.96 9.51 3.32
N GLY A 139 12.63 8.63 4.07
CA GLY A 139 12.00 7.51 4.77
C GLY A 139 10.90 7.96 5.74
N VAL A 140 11.19 8.93 6.61
CA VAL A 140 10.20 9.46 7.57
C VAL A 140 9.07 10.21 6.88
N ALA A 141 9.36 11.02 5.85
CA ALA A 141 8.34 11.81 5.16
C ALA A 141 7.38 10.90 4.38
N ILE A 142 7.91 9.97 3.57
CA ILE A 142 7.10 9.01 2.80
C ILE A 142 6.35 8.08 3.76
N GLY A 143 6.98 7.62 4.84
CA GLY A 143 6.34 6.79 5.87
C GLY A 143 5.15 7.49 6.54
N ALA A 144 5.31 8.76 6.91
CA ALA A 144 4.26 9.54 7.58
C ALA A 144 3.09 9.88 6.65
N ILE A 145 3.39 10.21 5.38
CA ILE A 145 2.37 10.37 4.33
C ILE A 145 1.60 9.06 4.14
N THR A 146 2.32 7.94 4.09
CA THR A 146 1.72 6.60 3.95
C THR A 146 0.82 6.28 5.14
N PHE A 147 1.29 6.52 6.36
CA PHE A 147 0.51 6.27 7.58
C PHE A 147 -0.82 7.00 7.56
N THR A 148 -0.79 8.33 7.46
CA THR A 148 -2.01 9.15 7.51
C THR A 148 -2.89 8.96 6.29
N GLY A 149 -2.31 8.86 5.09
CA GLY A 149 -3.05 8.58 3.87
C GLY A 149 -3.81 7.26 3.95
N SER A 150 -3.17 6.22 4.47
CA SER A 150 -3.77 4.89 4.66
C SER A 150 -4.85 4.88 5.75
N VAL A 151 -4.70 5.66 6.82
CA VAL A 151 -5.74 5.83 7.85
C VAL A 151 -6.99 6.48 7.26
N ILE A 152 -6.83 7.52 6.42
CA ILE A 152 -7.96 8.16 5.74
C ILE A 152 -8.60 7.19 4.73
N ALA A 153 -7.80 6.46 3.95
CA ALA A 153 -8.31 5.47 3.01
C ALA A 153 -9.10 4.35 3.73
N PHE A 154 -8.58 3.84 4.84
CA PHE A 154 -9.28 2.90 5.71
C PHE A 154 -10.61 3.49 6.20
N ALA A 155 -10.60 4.70 6.75
CA ALA A 155 -11.80 5.32 7.29
C ALA A 155 -12.90 5.51 6.24
N LYS A 156 -12.53 5.86 4.99
CA LYS A 156 -13.48 5.99 3.87
C LYS A 156 -14.02 4.64 3.40
N LEU A 157 -13.18 3.63 3.27
CA LEU A 157 -13.57 2.29 2.82
C LEU A 157 -14.44 1.58 3.87
N ASN A 158 -14.12 1.74 5.15
CA ASN A 158 -14.85 1.17 6.28
C ASN A 158 -16.12 1.94 6.65
N GLY A 159 -16.35 3.12 6.05
CA GLY A 159 -17.53 3.95 6.31
C GLY A 159 -17.48 4.79 7.58
N ASN A 160 -16.35 4.85 8.29
CA ASN A 160 -16.14 5.80 9.39
C ASN A 160 -16.08 7.25 8.91
N MET A 161 -15.69 7.46 7.66
CA MET A 161 -15.66 8.75 6.97
C MET A 161 -16.48 8.68 5.68
N SER A 162 -17.13 9.78 5.32
CA SER A 162 -17.86 9.86 4.04
C SER A 162 -16.93 9.55 2.86
N GLY A 163 -17.42 8.73 1.93
CA GLY A 163 -16.75 8.47 0.66
C GLY A 163 -16.78 9.67 -0.31
N ALA A 164 -17.55 10.73 0.00
CA ALA A 164 -17.56 11.92 -0.82
C ALA A 164 -16.21 12.67 -0.75
N PRO A 165 -15.72 13.24 -1.85
CA PRO A 165 -14.60 14.20 -1.85
C PRO A 165 -14.87 15.35 -0.88
N ILE A 166 -13.96 15.59 0.07
CA ILE A 166 -14.00 16.77 0.94
C ILE A 166 -12.95 17.76 0.44
N ILE A 167 -13.39 18.90 -0.09
CA ILE A 167 -12.52 19.88 -0.74
C ILE A 167 -12.19 21.01 0.23
N LEU A 168 -10.93 21.11 0.61
CA LEU A 168 -10.43 22.27 1.38
C LEU A 168 -10.28 23.49 0.46
N PRO A 169 -10.64 24.70 0.92
CA PRO A 169 -10.30 25.94 0.23
C PRO A 169 -8.79 26.03 -0.01
N ALA A 170 -8.38 26.44 -1.21
CA ALA A 170 -6.97 26.57 -1.59
C ALA A 170 -6.09 25.31 -1.38
N ARG A 171 -6.67 24.10 -1.43
CA ARG A 171 -5.96 22.82 -1.19
C ARG A 171 -4.61 22.68 -1.90
N HIS A 172 -4.51 23.15 -3.14
CA HIS A 172 -3.29 23.03 -3.93
C HIS A 172 -2.19 23.94 -3.37
N LEU A 173 -2.53 25.16 -2.98
CA LEU A 173 -1.60 26.08 -2.32
C LEU A 173 -1.17 25.54 -0.96
N ILE A 174 -2.08 24.97 -0.18
CA ILE A 174 -1.77 24.34 1.11
C ILE A 174 -0.78 23.19 0.90
N ASN A 175 -1.08 22.25 -0.01
CA ASN A 175 -0.23 21.10 -0.24
C ASN A 175 1.15 21.48 -0.81
N VAL A 176 1.21 22.47 -1.70
CA VAL A 176 2.49 23.01 -2.20
C VAL A 176 3.27 23.68 -1.07
N GLY A 177 2.60 24.47 -0.22
CA GLY A 177 3.23 25.11 0.94
C GLY A 177 3.80 24.08 1.93
N LEU A 178 3.05 23.02 2.24
CA LEU A 178 3.53 21.92 3.08
C LEU A 178 4.73 21.21 2.44
N ALA A 179 4.68 20.94 1.13
CA ALA A 179 5.80 20.30 0.43
C ALA A 179 7.08 21.16 0.43
N LEU A 180 6.94 22.48 0.23
CA LEU A 180 8.07 23.41 0.33
C LEU A 180 8.62 23.50 1.76
N ALA A 181 7.73 23.49 2.76
CA ALA A 181 8.15 23.45 4.16
C ALA A 181 8.92 22.16 4.50
N LEU A 182 8.52 21.00 3.96
CA LEU A 182 9.29 19.76 4.10
C LEU A 182 10.70 19.91 3.53
N VAL A 183 10.83 20.39 2.29
CA VAL A 183 12.15 20.59 1.65
C VAL A 183 13.01 21.55 2.46
N PHE A 184 12.43 22.64 2.96
CA PHE A 184 13.13 23.61 3.79
C PHE A 184 13.65 23.01 5.10
N LEU A 185 12.82 22.24 5.81
CA LEU A 185 13.23 21.59 7.06
C LEU A 185 14.30 20.52 6.84
N ILE A 186 14.23 19.78 5.73
CA ILE A 186 15.30 18.85 5.32
C ILE A 186 16.60 19.61 5.08
N GLY A 187 16.53 20.79 4.43
CA GLY A 187 17.68 21.67 4.23
C GLY A 187 18.31 22.14 5.55
N ILE A 188 17.51 22.47 6.56
CA ILE A 188 17.99 22.79 7.91
C ILE A 188 18.67 21.58 8.56
N LEU A 189 18.08 20.40 8.43
CA LEU A 189 18.64 19.17 9.01
C LEU A 189 20.00 18.85 8.39
N ILE A 190 20.12 18.99 7.07
CA ILE A 190 21.39 18.85 6.34
C ILE A 190 22.40 19.92 6.80
N GLY A 191 22.01 21.19 6.83
CA GLY A 191 22.89 22.30 7.20
C GLY A 191 23.38 22.26 8.66
N THR A 192 22.71 21.48 9.51
CA THR A 192 23.07 21.28 10.92
C THR A 192 23.64 19.89 11.19
N ALA A 193 23.95 19.11 10.14
CA ALA A 193 24.46 17.74 10.25
C ALA A 193 23.61 16.84 11.18
N GLY A 194 22.29 17.04 11.19
CA GLY A 194 21.35 16.29 12.03
C GLY A 194 21.12 16.85 13.43
N ALA A 195 21.86 17.88 13.87
CA ALA A 195 21.74 18.43 15.21
C ALA A 195 20.39 19.13 15.47
N ALA A 196 19.78 19.71 14.44
CA ALA A 196 18.44 20.31 14.54
C ALA A 196 17.32 19.26 14.55
N THR A 197 17.24 18.46 15.61
CA THR A 197 16.20 17.40 15.77
C THR A 197 14.77 17.95 15.72
N TRP A 198 14.56 19.22 16.08
CA TRP A 198 13.27 19.90 15.90
C TRP A 198 12.85 19.97 14.42
N ALA A 199 13.80 20.10 13.49
CA ALA A 199 13.52 20.12 12.07
C ALA A 199 13.06 18.75 11.58
N PHE A 200 13.67 17.67 12.09
CA PHE A 200 13.22 16.29 11.85
C PHE A 200 11.77 16.07 12.34
N TRP A 201 11.43 16.49 13.56
CA TRP A 201 10.05 16.42 14.05
C TRP A 201 9.10 17.28 13.22
N GLY A 202 9.56 18.43 12.74
CA GLY A 202 8.81 19.24 11.78
C GLY A 202 8.53 18.49 10.47
N VAL A 203 9.52 17.78 9.91
CA VAL A 203 9.34 16.93 8.72
C VAL A 203 8.29 15.85 9.00
N PHE A 204 8.40 15.14 10.12
CA PHE A 204 7.45 14.11 10.51
C PHE A 204 6.02 14.65 10.63
N LEU A 205 5.81 15.71 11.42
CA LEU A 205 4.49 16.29 11.66
C LEU A 205 3.86 16.87 10.39
N ILE A 206 4.63 17.59 9.57
CA ILE A 206 4.13 18.15 8.31
C ILE A 206 3.78 17.02 7.34
N ALA A 207 4.57 15.95 7.27
CA ALA A 207 4.29 14.81 6.41
C ALA A 207 3.02 14.06 6.83
N LEU A 208 2.72 13.97 8.14
CA LEU A 208 1.43 13.45 8.63
C LEU A 208 0.26 14.32 8.13
N VAL A 209 0.37 15.65 8.23
CA VAL A 209 -0.67 16.56 7.73
C VAL A 209 -0.82 16.42 6.23
N LEU A 210 0.28 16.38 5.49
CA LEU A 210 0.30 16.27 4.03
C LEU A 210 -0.35 14.97 3.54
N GLY A 211 -0.08 13.83 4.20
CA GLY A 211 -0.74 12.57 3.85
C GLY A 211 -2.26 12.64 4.02
N ALA A 212 -2.74 13.26 5.11
CA ALA A 212 -4.17 13.48 5.28
C ALA A 212 -4.76 14.42 4.20
N THR A 213 -4.14 15.58 3.96
CA THR A 213 -4.68 16.58 3.02
C THR A 213 -4.61 16.13 1.55
N LEU A 214 -3.72 15.19 1.20
CA LEU A 214 -3.67 14.58 -0.13
C LEU A 214 -4.82 13.59 -0.36
N ILE A 215 -5.22 12.81 0.64
CA ILE A 215 -6.20 11.72 0.45
C ILE A 215 -7.64 12.15 0.73
N ILE A 216 -7.87 13.09 1.66
CA ILE A 216 -9.21 13.60 2.00
C ILE A 216 -10.03 14.07 0.77
N PRO A 217 -9.45 14.73 -0.24
CA PRO A 217 -10.19 15.18 -1.43
C PRO A 217 -10.50 14.07 -2.44
N ILE A 218 -9.99 12.85 -2.28
CA ILE A 218 -10.18 11.77 -3.25
C ILE A 218 -11.48 11.01 -2.92
N GLY A 219 -12.28 10.68 -3.94
CA GLY A 219 -13.57 10.00 -3.77
C GLY A 219 -13.44 8.51 -3.44
N GLY A 220 -14.47 7.96 -2.77
CA GLY A 220 -14.55 6.57 -2.35
C GLY A 220 -14.38 5.55 -3.48
N ALA A 221 -14.86 5.88 -4.68
CA ALA A 221 -14.73 5.05 -5.87
C ALA A 221 -13.27 4.93 -6.37
N ASP A 222 -12.41 5.90 -6.05
CA ASP A 222 -11.01 5.94 -6.45
C ASP A 222 -10.06 5.44 -5.35
N MET A 223 -10.59 5.12 -4.16
CA MET A 223 -9.82 4.58 -3.05
C MET A 223 -8.98 3.35 -3.39
N PRO A 224 -9.40 2.42 -4.27
CA PRO A 224 -8.57 1.27 -4.61
C PRO A 224 -7.22 1.68 -5.25
N VAL A 225 -7.25 2.71 -6.10
CA VAL A 225 -6.04 3.30 -6.69
C VAL A 225 -5.17 3.96 -5.62
N VAL A 226 -5.80 4.67 -4.68
CA VAL A 226 -5.10 5.31 -3.55
C VAL A 226 -4.39 4.26 -2.69
N VAL A 227 -5.06 3.16 -2.35
CA VAL A 227 -4.45 2.08 -1.55
C VAL A 227 -3.25 1.47 -2.28
N SER A 228 -3.35 1.26 -3.60
CA SER A 228 -2.23 0.78 -4.43
C SER A 228 -1.07 1.78 -4.48
N MET A 229 -1.35 3.08 -4.53
CA MET A 229 -0.33 4.13 -4.54
C MET A 229 0.35 4.25 -3.17
N LEU A 230 -0.40 4.15 -2.07
CA LEU A 230 0.16 4.12 -0.72
C LEU A 230 0.99 2.85 -0.46
N ASN A 231 0.64 1.72 -1.09
CA ASN A 231 1.50 0.54 -1.13
C ASN A 231 2.86 0.85 -1.80
N SER A 232 2.85 1.56 -2.94
CA SER A 232 4.09 2.02 -3.57
C SER A 232 4.93 2.89 -2.62
N TYR A 233 4.31 3.85 -1.94
CA TYR A 233 4.99 4.72 -0.99
C TYR A 233 5.61 3.94 0.17
N SER A 234 4.91 2.94 0.70
CA SER A 234 5.44 2.07 1.75
C SER A 234 6.73 1.34 1.30
N GLY A 235 6.78 0.89 0.03
CA GLY A 235 7.98 0.31 -0.56
C GLY A 235 9.14 1.30 -0.69
N TRP A 236 8.87 2.52 -1.17
CA TRP A 236 9.91 3.55 -1.30
C TRP A 236 10.43 4.04 0.06
N ALA A 237 9.56 4.13 1.08
CA ALA A 237 9.99 4.42 2.45
C ALA A 237 10.91 3.32 3.00
N ALA A 238 10.57 2.05 2.77
CA ALA A 238 11.40 0.92 3.15
C ALA A 238 12.74 0.90 2.40
N ALA A 239 12.76 1.25 1.12
CA ALA A 239 14.00 1.34 0.33
C ALA A 239 14.91 2.48 0.82
N ALA A 240 14.34 3.67 1.10
CA ALA A 240 15.08 4.81 1.63
C ALA A 240 15.76 4.46 2.96
N LEU A 241 15.02 3.85 3.89
CA LEU A 241 15.61 3.37 5.15
C LEU A 241 16.54 2.18 4.96
N GLY A 242 16.31 1.36 3.93
CA GLY A 242 17.24 0.31 3.54
C GLY A 242 18.62 0.87 3.19
N PHE A 243 18.68 2.03 2.51
CA PHE A 243 19.95 2.73 2.28
C PHE A 243 20.55 3.28 3.58
N THR A 244 19.74 3.92 4.43
CA THR A 244 20.21 4.43 5.74
C THR A 244 20.81 3.33 6.62
N LEU A 245 20.25 2.12 6.55
CA LEU A 245 20.66 0.97 7.34
C LEU A 245 21.71 0.08 6.63
N GLU A 246 22.12 0.46 5.41
CA GLU A 246 22.97 -0.35 4.52
C GLU A 246 22.45 -1.81 4.36
N ASN A 247 21.13 -1.98 4.37
CA ASN A 247 20.47 -3.28 4.37
C ASN A 247 19.91 -3.63 2.98
N ILE A 248 20.64 -4.51 2.29
CA ILE A 248 20.31 -4.97 0.93
C ILE A 248 18.91 -5.60 0.85
N ALA A 249 18.46 -6.33 1.87
CA ALA A 249 17.13 -6.95 1.84
C ALA A 249 16.02 -5.89 1.85
N LEU A 250 16.16 -4.83 2.65
CA LEU A 250 15.21 -3.71 2.68
C LEU A 250 15.23 -2.92 1.36
N ILE A 251 16.42 -2.68 0.78
CA ILE A 251 16.56 -1.99 -0.50
C ILE A 251 15.85 -2.77 -1.61
N ILE A 252 16.16 -4.07 -1.75
CA ILE A 252 15.56 -4.92 -2.79
C ILE A 252 14.05 -5.03 -2.60
N THR A 253 13.60 -5.37 -1.39
CA THR A 253 12.17 -5.56 -1.11
C THR A 253 11.39 -4.26 -1.26
N GLY A 254 11.93 -3.15 -0.75
CA GLY A 254 11.32 -1.83 -0.87
C GLY A 254 11.17 -1.39 -2.32
N ALA A 255 12.20 -1.55 -3.14
CA ALA A 255 12.14 -1.22 -4.56
C ALA A 255 11.15 -2.10 -5.35
N LEU A 256 11.06 -3.39 -5.02
CA LEU A 256 10.11 -4.31 -5.63
C LEU A 256 8.66 -3.95 -5.29
N VAL A 257 8.37 -3.71 -4.02
CA VAL A 257 7.02 -3.30 -3.56
C VAL A 257 6.67 -1.92 -4.11
N GLY A 258 7.62 -0.98 -4.08
CA GLY A 258 7.48 0.37 -4.58
C GLY A 258 7.12 0.40 -6.07
N SER A 259 7.89 -0.29 -6.90
CA SER A 259 7.63 -0.38 -8.34
C SER A 259 6.33 -1.13 -8.66
N SER A 260 6.05 -2.25 -7.98
CA SER A 260 4.82 -3.03 -8.16
C SER A 260 3.56 -2.20 -7.86
N GLY A 261 3.54 -1.47 -6.75
CA GLY A 261 2.43 -0.58 -6.39
C GLY A 261 2.20 0.54 -7.41
N ALA A 262 3.28 1.13 -7.93
CA ALA A 262 3.19 2.18 -8.95
C ALA A 262 2.61 1.64 -10.28
N ILE A 263 3.08 0.47 -10.73
CA ILE A 263 2.59 -0.20 -11.94
C ILE A 263 1.11 -0.57 -11.78
N LEU A 264 0.74 -1.15 -10.63
CA LEU A 264 -0.65 -1.53 -10.35
C LEU A 264 -1.57 -0.30 -10.35
N SER A 265 -1.15 0.78 -9.69
CA SER A 265 -1.90 2.05 -9.67
C SER A 265 -2.15 2.59 -11.08
N TYR A 266 -1.13 2.52 -11.95
CA TYR A 266 -1.24 2.93 -13.35
C TYR A 266 -2.22 2.04 -14.14
N ILE A 267 -2.10 0.72 -14.01
CA ILE A 267 -3.00 -0.24 -14.69
C ILE A 267 -4.45 -0.02 -14.24
N MET A 268 -4.68 0.20 -12.94
CA MET A 268 -6.01 0.50 -12.41
C MET A 268 -6.57 1.81 -12.98
N CYS A 269 -5.77 2.89 -13.00
CA CYS A 269 -6.18 4.17 -13.61
C CYS A 269 -6.56 4.01 -15.09
N LYS A 270 -5.74 3.27 -15.85
CA LYS A 270 -6.00 2.96 -17.26
C LYS A 270 -7.28 2.14 -17.43
N GLY A 271 -7.52 1.16 -16.56
CA GLY A 271 -8.75 0.35 -16.54
C GLY A 271 -10.00 1.17 -16.18
N MET A 272 -9.85 2.27 -15.45
CA MET A 272 -10.93 3.22 -15.13
C MET A 272 -11.08 4.32 -16.20
N ASN A 273 -10.27 4.33 -17.25
CA ASN A 273 -10.16 5.42 -18.23
C ASN A 273 -9.98 6.81 -17.59
N ARG A 274 -9.15 6.89 -16.54
CA ARG A 274 -8.82 8.13 -15.84
C ARG A 274 -7.31 8.33 -15.80
N SER A 275 -6.85 9.57 -15.93
CA SER A 275 -5.42 9.86 -15.79
C SER A 275 -5.00 9.75 -14.31
N PHE A 276 -3.83 9.17 -14.07
CA PHE A 276 -3.24 9.03 -12.73
C PHE A 276 -3.16 10.39 -12.01
N VAL A 277 -2.79 11.44 -12.73
CA VAL A 277 -2.72 12.81 -12.21
C VAL A 277 -4.11 13.33 -11.79
N SER A 278 -5.19 13.05 -12.54
CA SER A 278 -6.55 13.46 -12.16
C SER A 278 -7.03 12.80 -10.87
N VAL A 279 -6.64 11.53 -10.66
CA VAL A 279 -7.01 10.77 -9.46
C VAL A 279 -6.28 11.33 -8.23
N ILE A 280 -4.96 11.56 -8.33
CA ILE A 280 -4.16 12.08 -7.20
C ILE A 280 -4.51 13.54 -6.87
N LEU A 281 -4.71 14.39 -7.86
CA LEU A 281 -5.06 15.80 -7.61
C LEU A 281 -6.52 15.98 -7.17
N GLY A 282 -7.30 14.90 -7.04
CA GLY A 282 -8.70 14.95 -6.63
C GLY A 282 -9.53 15.82 -7.56
N GLY A 283 -9.24 15.78 -8.87
CA GLY A 283 -10.01 16.47 -9.90
C GLY A 283 -11.20 15.61 -10.29
N PHE A 284 -12.41 16.05 -9.96
CA PHE A 284 -13.63 15.46 -10.52
C PHE A 284 -13.75 15.97 -11.96
N GLY A 285 -13.52 15.09 -12.94
CA GLY A 285 -13.60 15.41 -14.35
C GLY A 285 -12.33 15.01 -15.09
N GLY A 286 -12.44 13.97 -15.92
CA GLY A 286 -11.39 13.62 -16.86
C GLY A 286 -11.05 14.82 -17.74
N GLY A 287 -9.78 14.91 -18.13
CA GLY A 287 -9.43 15.64 -19.34
C GLY A 287 -10.30 15.11 -20.48
N ASP A 288 -10.81 16.04 -21.29
CA ASP A 288 -11.67 15.84 -22.47
C ASP A 288 -13.20 15.85 -22.29
N ALA A 289 -13.71 16.23 -21.13
CA ALA A 289 -15.11 16.70 -21.05
C ALA A 289 -15.15 18.14 -20.57
N ALA A 290 -15.14 19.08 -21.53
CA ALA A 290 -15.74 20.39 -21.28
C ALA A 290 -17.12 20.15 -20.65
N ALA A 291 -17.42 20.82 -19.55
CA ALA A 291 -18.75 20.84 -18.98
C ALA A 291 -19.69 21.49 -20.02
N GLY A 292 -20.20 20.67 -20.94
CA GLY A 292 -21.29 21.06 -21.82
C GLY A 292 -22.48 21.44 -20.95
N PRO A 293 -23.27 22.45 -21.36
CA PRO A 293 -24.49 22.82 -20.65
C PRO A 293 -25.31 21.55 -20.43
N GLY A 294 -25.68 21.28 -19.17
CA GLY A 294 -26.24 20.02 -18.70
C GLY A 294 -27.08 19.33 -19.76
N GLY A 295 -26.48 18.35 -20.44
CA GLY A 295 -27.15 17.59 -21.47
C GLY A 295 -28.42 17.01 -20.85
N ALA A 296 -29.56 17.30 -21.47
CA ALA A 296 -30.84 16.73 -21.08
C ALA A 296 -30.63 15.24 -20.80
N LYS A 297 -30.99 14.77 -19.60
CA LYS A 297 -31.00 13.34 -19.29
C LYS A 297 -31.89 12.69 -20.33
N GLU A 298 -31.28 12.12 -21.36
CA GLU A 298 -31.98 11.41 -22.41
C GLU A 298 -32.63 10.21 -21.73
N THR A 299 -33.91 10.35 -21.38
CA THR A 299 -34.66 9.37 -20.63
C THR A 299 -35.06 8.28 -21.61
N ARG A 300 -34.12 7.40 -21.92
CA ARG A 300 -34.38 6.25 -22.79
C ARG A 300 -35.40 5.33 -22.09
N PRO A 301 -36.39 4.79 -22.81
CA PRO A 301 -37.36 3.87 -22.22
C PRO A 301 -36.64 2.63 -21.69
N VAL A 302 -36.86 2.31 -20.41
CA VAL A 302 -36.33 1.11 -19.76
C VAL A 302 -37.29 -0.05 -20.02
N LYS A 303 -36.78 -1.17 -20.53
CA LYS A 303 -37.55 -2.42 -20.62
C LYS A 303 -37.41 -3.18 -19.30
N GLN A 304 -38.52 -3.38 -18.60
CA GLN A 304 -38.58 -4.19 -17.38
C GLN A 304 -39.05 -5.60 -17.72
N GLY A 305 -38.50 -6.61 -17.05
CA GLY A 305 -38.87 -8.02 -17.20
C GLY A 305 -38.78 -8.74 -15.86
N SER A 306 -39.42 -9.91 -15.77
CA SER A 306 -39.42 -10.75 -14.56
C SER A 306 -38.18 -11.65 -14.47
N ALA A 307 -37.95 -12.26 -13.31
CA ALA A 307 -36.86 -13.22 -13.14
C ALA A 307 -37.13 -14.51 -13.94
N GLU A 308 -38.41 -14.87 -14.09
CA GLU A 308 -38.90 -15.99 -14.87
C GLU A 308 -38.59 -15.80 -16.37
N ASP A 309 -38.81 -14.59 -16.90
CA ASP A 309 -38.48 -14.26 -18.29
C ASP A 309 -36.97 -14.39 -18.54
N ALA A 310 -36.16 -13.89 -17.61
CA ALA A 310 -34.71 -13.99 -17.69
C ALA A 310 -34.24 -15.46 -17.66
N ALA A 311 -34.82 -16.29 -16.79
CA ALA A 311 -34.52 -17.72 -16.71
C ALA A 311 -34.87 -18.45 -18.01
N PHE A 312 -36.04 -18.15 -18.59
CA PHE A 312 -36.47 -18.74 -19.86
C PHE A 312 -35.51 -18.38 -21.00
N ILE A 313 -35.11 -17.11 -21.10
CA ILE A 313 -34.17 -16.65 -22.13
C ILE A 313 -32.80 -17.32 -21.95
N MET A 314 -32.29 -17.38 -20.72
CA MET A 314 -30.98 -17.97 -20.43
C MET A 314 -30.94 -19.48 -20.69
N LYS A 315 -32.02 -20.22 -20.36
CA LYS A 315 -32.11 -21.66 -20.59
C LYS A 315 -32.12 -22.04 -22.07
N ASN A 316 -32.67 -21.18 -22.92
CA ASN A 316 -32.73 -21.39 -24.37
C ASN A 316 -31.54 -20.78 -25.13
N ALA A 317 -30.58 -20.16 -24.43
CA ALA A 317 -29.39 -19.61 -25.04
C ALA A 317 -28.33 -20.70 -25.27
N SER A 318 -27.57 -20.60 -26.36
CA SER A 318 -26.39 -21.47 -26.56
C SER A 318 -25.21 -21.06 -25.67
N LYS A 319 -25.14 -19.77 -25.31
CA LYS A 319 -24.05 -19.20 -24.54
C LYS A 319 -24.53 -18.03 -23.69
N VAL A 320 -24.12 -18.01 -22.43
CA VAL A 320 -24.40 -16.93 -21.47
C VAL A 320 -23.08 -16.40 -20.93
N ILE A 321 -22.88 -15.09 -21.05
CA ILE A 321 -21.74 -14.38 -20.47
C ILE A 321 -22.23 -13.56 -19.28
N ILE A 322 -21.77 -13.92 -18.09
CA ILE A 322 -22.09 -13.24 -16.84
C ILE A 322 -21.05 -12.16 -16.58
N VAL A 323 -21.50 -10.92 -16.38
CA VAL A 323 -20.65 -9.76 -16.06
C VAL A 323 -20.92 -9.34 -14.61
N PRO A 324 -20.21 -9.90 -13.62
CA PRO A 324 -20.42 -9.54 -12.23
C PRO A 324 -19.87 -8.15 -11.93
N GLY A 325 -20.50 -7.45 -10.98
CA GLY A 325 -20.05 -6.14 -10.49
C GLY A 325 -20.14 -6.04 -8.97
N TYR A 326 -19.79 -4.87 -8.43
CA TYR A 326 -19.77 -4.63 -6.98
C TYR A 326 -21.09 -4.96 -6.28
N GLY A 327 -22.24 -4.69 -6.92
CA GLY A 327 -23.56 -4.99 -6.37
C GLY A 327 -23.78 -6.48 -6.05
N MET A 328 -23.19 -7.40 -6.82
CA MET A 328 -23.26 -8.84 -6.54
C MET A 328 -22.56 -9.19 -5.22
N ALA A 329 -21.38 -8.60 -4.98
CA ALA A 329 -20.60 -8.84 -3.77
C ALA A 329 -21.29 -8.23 -2.53
N VAL A 330 -21.85 -7.02 -2.65
CA VAL A 330 -22.60 -6.39 -1.55
C VAL A 330 -23.84 -7.20 -1.18
N ALA A 331 -24.56 -7.75 -2.17
CA ALA A 331 -25.72 -8.59 -1.95
C ALA A 331 -25.38 -10.04 -1.53
N GLN A 332 -24.09 -10.40 -1.44
CA GLN A 332 -23.63 -11.78 -1.18
C GLN A 332 -24.21 -12.81 -2.16
N ALA A 333 -24.45 -12.39 -3.41
CA ALA A 333 -25.17 -13.18 -4.41
C ALA A 333 -24.28 -14.20 -5.15
N GLN A 334 -22.98 -14.26 -4.86
CA GLN A 334 -22.02 -15.15 -5.54
C GLN A 334 -22.40 -16.65 -5.47
N HIS A 335 -23.05 -17.08 -4.37
CA HIS A 335 -23.47 -18.48 -4.20
C HIS A 335 -24.66 -18.81 -5.08
N ALA A 336 -25.68 -17.95 -5.10
CA ALA A 336 -26.85 -18.10 -5.95
C ALA A 336 -26.47 -18.02 -7.44
N LEU A 337 -25.55 -17.11 -7.80
CA LEU A 337 -25.05 -16.99 -9.16
C LEU A 337 -24.32 -18.26 -9.61
N ARG A 338 -23.50 -18.86 -8.73
CA ARG A 338 -22.83 -20.13 -9.00
C ARG A 338 -23.86 -21.25 -9.22
N GLU A 339 -24.84 -21.37 -8.34
CA GLU A 339 -25.89 -22.41 -8.46
C GLU A 339 -26.68 -22.26 -9.76
N MET A 340 -27.05 -21.03 -10.13
CA MET A 340 -27.71 -20.73 -11.41
C MET A 340 -26.82 -21.12 -12.60
N ALA A 341 -25.53 -20.76 -12.55
CA ALA A 341 -24.58 -21.11 -13.61
C ALA A 341 -24.38 -22.61 -13.75
N ASP A 342 -24.37 -23.37 -12.65
CA ASP A 342 -24.23 -24.82 -12.67
C ASP A 342 -25.50 -25.47 -13.26
N LYS A 343 -26.71 -25.02 -12.89
CA LYS A 343 -27.97 -25.45 -13.51
C LYS A 343 -28.03 -25.16 -15.02
N LEU A 344 -27.53 -24.00 -15.46
CA LEU A 344 -27.49 -23.67 -16.89
C LEU A 344 -26.53 -24.59 -17.66
N LYS A 345 -25.39 -24.97 -17.06
CA LYS A 345 -24.47 -25.94 -17.68
C LYS A 345 -25.09 -27.33 -17.80
N GLU A 346 -25.89 -27.76 -16.83
CA GLU A 346 -26.63 -29.03 -16.89
C GLU A 346 -27.61 -29.07 -18.07
N GLU A 347 -28.19 -27.91 -18.42
CA GLU A 347 -29.06 -27.74 -19.59
C GLU A 347 -28.27 -27.55 -20.91
N GLY A 348 -26.94 -27.70 -20.89
CA GLY A 348 -26.08 -27.63 -22.07
C GLY A 348 -25.64 -26.23 -22.50
N VAL A 349 -25.91 -25.20 -21.69
CA VAL A 349 -25.54 -23.81 -22.00
C VAL A 349 -24.06 -23.55 -21.70
N GLU A 350 -23.32 -22.93 -22.63
CA GLU A 350 -21.95 -22.48 -22.38
C GLU A 350 -21.97 -21.23 -21.48
N VAL A 351 -21.62 -21.38 -20.19
CA VAL A 351 -21.54 -20.25 -19.25
C VAL A 351 -20.10 -19.75 -19.10
N LYS A 352 -19.89 -18.45 -19.33
CA LYS A 352 -18.61 -17.76 -19.12
C LYS A 352 -18.77 -16.54 -18.22
N TYR A 353 -17.67 -16.15 -17.57
CA TYR A 353 -17.60 -14.93 -16.78
C TYR A 353 -16.68 -13.90 -17.46
N ALA A 354 -17.16 -12.68 -17.60
CA ALA A 354 -16.36 -11.56 -18.09
C ALA A 354 -16.16 -10.56 -16.95
N ILE A 355 -14.95 -10.54 -16.40
CA ILE A 355 -14.58 -9.67 -15.27
C ILE A 355 -13.93 -8.41 -15.81
N HIS A 356 -14.57 -7.25 -15.59
CA HIS A 356 -13.95 -5.97 -15.94
C HIS A 356 -12.73 -5.72 -15.01
N PRO A 357 -11.60 -5.18 -15.50
CA PRO A 357 -10.39 -4.99 -14.70
C PRO A 357 -10.56 -4.16 -13.42
N VAL A 358 -11.63 -3.37 -13.33
CA VAL A 358 -11.96 -2.50 -12.18
C VAL A 358 -13.33 -2.82 -11.58
N ALA A 359 -13.84 -4.04 -11.80
CA ALA A 359 -15.06 -4.51 -11.16
C ALA A 359 -14.82 -4.76 -9.68
N GLY A 360 -15.41 -3.94 -8.80
CA GLY A 360 -15.33 -4.11 -7.34
C GLY A 360 -14.80 -2.87 -6.62
N ARG A 361 -14.14 -3.10 -5.48
CA ARG A 361 -13.41 -2.14 -4.65
C ARG A 361 -12.07 -2.75 -4.27
#